data_AF-A0A963EBC9-F1
#
_entry.id   AF-A0A963EBC9-F1
#
_cell.length_a   1.000
_cell.length_b   1.000
_cell.length_c   1.000
_cell.angle_alpha   90.00
_cell.angle_beta   90.00
_cell.angle_gamma   90.00
#
_symmetry.space_group_name_H-M   'P 1'
#
loop_
_entity.id
_entity.type
_entity.pdbx_description
1 polymer ?
#
loop_
_entity_poly.entity_id
_entity_poly.type
_entity_poly.pdbx_seq_one_letter_code
_entity_poly.pdbx_strand_id
1 'polypeptide(L)'
;MSVMVTDVHQPHDGLFQQAMKNITVARDFFEAHLPQSLQKRIDLSQLRLEKKSFIDDRSQRLESDIIYSLKIDEESSIYFYLLCEHQSRVDPDMPYRLLRYQMRLMEQHRAQHPKSDLPIIYPMVLYSGKSPWNKSRSLFDYYGEQAELAKSLWSAPFQLIDLHRVKDDELQKHQLSGLMEFALKNKKVRDFRKFLQRLLPWLDQVNIEDDQERLLKSCCVTFY
;
A
#
# COMPACT_ATOMS: atom_id res chain seq x y z
N MET A 1 -42.24 -9.11 -5.91
CA MET A 1 -41.84 -8.27 -4.77
C MET A 1 -40.80 -9.02 -3.97
N SER A 2 -39.53 -8.68 -4.15
CA SER A 2 -38.42 -9.28 -3.39
C SER A 2 -38.30 -8.49 -2.08
N VAL A 3 -38.39 -9.19 -0.95
CA VAL A 3 -38.21 -8.59 0.37
C VAL A 3 -36.74 -8.18 0.51
N MET A 4 -36.51 -6.88 0.74
CA MET A 4 -35.21 -6.37 1.15
C MET A 4 -34.82 -7.03 2.47
N VAL A 5 -33.78 -7.86 2.44
CA VAL A 5 -33.10 -8.30 3.66
C VAL A 5 -32.36 -7.07 4.17
N THR A 6 -32.97 -6.37 5.13
CA THR A 6 -32.30 -5.36 5.93
C THR A 6 -31.21 -6.05 6.73
N ASP A 7 -29.95 -5.68 6.45
CA ASP A 7 -28.77 -6.21 7.14
C ASP A 7 -28.92 -5.93 8.64
N VAL A 8 -29.01 -6.99 9.42
CA VAL A 8 -29.28 -6.92 10.86
C VAL A 8 -28.00 -6.44 11.54
N HIS A 9 -28.03 -5.22 12.08
CA HIS A 9 -27.03 -4.67 12.99
C HIS A 9 -26.72 -5.72 14.07
N GLN A 10 -25.55 -6.38 13.99
CA GLN A 10 -25.24 -7.45 14.92
C GLN A 10 -25.00 -6.85 16.31
N PRO A 11 -25.71 -7.29 17.36
CA PRO A 11 -25.63 -6.69 18.70
C PRO A 11 -24.20 -6.77 19.29
N HIS A 12 -23.41 -7.76 18.86
CA HIS A 12 -22.03 -7.95 19.28
C HIS A 12 -21.07 -6.90 18.70
N ASP A 13 -21.30 -6.43 17.48
CA ASP A 13 -20.50 -5.35 16.87
C ASP A 13 -20.74 -4.02 17.59
N GLY A 14 -21.98 -3.79 18.05
CA GLY A 14 -22.34 -2.66 18.89
C GLY A 14 -21.61 -2.68 20.24
N LEU A 15 -21.56 -3.84 20.91
CA LEU A 15 -20.84 -4.01 22.18
C LEU A 15 -19.35 -3.70 22.01
N PHE A 16 -18.69 -4.30 21.02
CA PHE A 16 -17.27 -4.07 20.78
C PHE A 16 -16.97 -2.59 20.56
N GLN A 17 -17.70 -1.92 19.67
CA GLN A 17 -17.51 -0.50 19.41
C GLN A 17 -17.74 0.35 20.66
N GLN A 18 -18.81 0.08 21.42
CA GLN A 18 -19.14 0.86 22.60
C GLN A 18 -18.07 0.68 23.70
N ALA A 19 -17.63 -0.55 23.93
CA ALA A 19 -16.60 -0.87 24.90
C ALA A 19 -15.26 -0.25 24.50
N MET A 20 -14.82 -0.45 23.25
CA MET A 20 -13.55 0.06 22.75
C MET A 20 -13.50 1.58 22.55
N LYS A 21 -14.62 2.30 22.60
CA LYS A 21 -14.61 3.78 22.69
C LYS A 21 -14.24 4.28 24.09
N ASN A 22 -14.38 3.45 25.12
CA ASN A 22 -13.94 3.76 26.47
C ASN A 22 -12.42 3.57 26.56
N ILE A 23 -11.69 4.66 26.83
CA ILE A 23 -10.22 4.65 26.87
C ILE A 23 -9.64 3.67 27.90
N THR A 24 -10.32 3.45 29.03
CA THR A 24 -9.88 2.51 30.06
C THR A 24 -9.96 1.08 29.54
N VAL A 25 -11.07 0.73 28.87
CA VAL A 25 -11.24 -0.59 28.26
C VAL A 25 -10.25 -0.80 27.11
N ALA A 26 -10.07 0.21 26.25
CA ALA A 26 -9.12 0.11 25.15
C ALA A 26 -7.69 -0.08 25.65
N ARG A 27 -7.26 0.66 26.69
CA ARG A 27 -5.94 0.50 27.29
C ARG A 27 -5.74 -0.88 27.87
N ASP A 28 -6.68 -1.36 28.68
CA ASP A 28 -6.66 -2.72 29.26
C ASP A 28 -6.58 -3.79 28.16
N PHE A 29 -7.38 -3.65 27.11
CA PHE A 29 -7.35 -4.53 25.94
C PHE A 29 -5.98 -4.56 25.26
N PHE A 30 -5.35 -3.40 25.03
CA PHE A 30 -4.04 -3.32 24.39
C PHE A 30 -2.92 -3.85 25.30
N GLU A 31 -2.96 -3.58 26.61
CA GLU A 31 -2.03 -4.14 27.58
C GLU A 31 -2.12 -5.67 27.64
N ALA A 32 -3.33 -6.23 27.53
CA ALA A 32 -3.55 -7.67 27.54
C ALA A 32 -3.08 -8.37 26.24
N HIS A 33 -3.14 -7.70 25.08
CA HIS A 33 -3.03 -8.38 23.79
C HIS A 33 -1.88 -7.92 22.87
N LEU A 34 -1.27 -6.76 23.12
CA LEU A 34 -0.12 -6.35 22.32
C LEU A 34 1.12 -7.19 22.64
N PRO A 35 1.98 -7.49 21.65
CA PRO A 35 3.26 -8.14 21.91
C PRO A 35 4.10 -7.33 22.90
N GLN A 36 4.77 -8.00 23.84
CA GLN A 36 5.61 -7.34 24.85
C GLN A 36 6.72 -6.46 24.23
N SER A 37 7.23 -6.86 23.06
CA SER A 37 8.21 -6.08 22.30
C SER A 37 7.68 -4.73 21.83
N LEU A 38 6.37 -4.64 21.57
CA LEU A 38 5.70 -3.43 21.17
C LEU A 38 5.30 -2.59 22.39
N GLN A 39 4.76 -3.21 23.44
CA GLN A 39 4.40 -2.52 24.69
C GLN A 39 5.58 -1.75 25.30
N LYS A 40 6.81 -2.29 25.18
CA LYS A 40 8.04 -1.62 25.65
C LYS A 40 8.43 -0.37 24.84
N ARG A 41 7.81 -0.14 23.68
CA ARG A 41 8.15 0.93 22.72
C ARG A 41 7.07 1.99 22.58
N ILE A 42 5.91 1.80 23.22
CA ILE A 42 4.77 2.70 23.10
C ILE A 42 4.23 3.07 24.47
N ASP A 43 3.76 4.30 24.63
CA ASP A 43 3.07 4.74 25.84
C ASP A 43 1.54 4.68 25.64
N LEU A 44 0.91 3.64 26.19
CA LEU A 44 -0.54 3.46 26.11
C LEU A 44 -1.33 4.48 26.94
N SER A 45 -0.66 5.30 27.77
CA SER A 45 -1.31 6.46 28.41
C SER A 45 -1.68 7.53 27.38
N GLN A 46 -0.96 7.61 26.25
CA GLN A 46 -1.14 8.59 25.17
C GLN A 46 -2.14 8.17 24.09
N LEU A 47 -2.86 7.07 24.28
CA LEU A 47 -3.87 6.58 23.32
C LEU A 47 -4.94 7.66 23.03
N ARG A 48 -5.18 7.91 21.75
CA ARG A 48 -6.21 8.82 21.26
C ARG A 48 -7.12 8.08 20.28
N LEU A 49 -8.43 8.12 20.54
CA LEU A 49 -9.41 7.57 19.61
C LEU A 49 -9.51 8.47 18.38
N GLU A 50 -9.30 7.90 17.19
CA GLU A 50 -9.44 8.61 15.92
C GLU A 50 -10.90 8.68 15.45
N LYS A 51 -11.24 9.76 14.74
CA LYS A 51 -12.60 9.98 14.25
C LYS A 51 -12.89 9.08 13.04
N LYS A 52 -14.13 8.57 12.96
CA LYS A 52 -14.62 7.66 11.89
C LYS A 52 -14.50 8.20 10.45
N SER A 53 -14.36 9.51 10.25
CA SER A 53 -14.07 10.11 8.94
C SER A 53 -12.68 9.76 8.40
N PHE A 54 -11.98 8.82 9.05
CA PHE A 54 -10.72 8.24 8.58
C PHE A 54 -10.87 7.18 7.47
N ILE A 55 -12.09 6.75 7.19
CA ILE A 55 -12.32 5.67 6.24
C ILE A 55 -13.70 5.80 5.57
N ASP A 56 -13.92 6.82 4.74
CA ASP A 56 -15.03 6.78 3.78
C ASP A 56 -14.66 7.52 2.49
N ASP A 57 -14.77 6.87 1.32
CA ASP A 57 -15.85 7.29 0.41
C ASP A 57 -16.53 6.15 -0.40
N ARG A 58 -16.21 4.86 -0.19
CA ARG A 58 -16.74 3.76 -1.07
C ARG A 58 -16.91 2.36 -0.45
N SER A 59 -17.07 2.20 0.87
CA SER A 59 -17.36 0.85 1.42
C SER A 59 -18.22 0.89 2.67
N GLN A 60 -19.47 0.42 2.52
CA GLN A 60 -20.48 0.23 3.58
C GLN A 60 -20.07 -0.75 4.71
N ARG A 61 -18.82 -1.22 4.76
CA ARG A 61 -18.34 -2.27 5.69
C ARG A 61 -17.25 -1.84 6.67
N LEU A 62 -16.93 -0.55 6.72
CA LEU A 62 -15.93 0.01 7.65
C LEU A 62 -16.53 0.47 8.99
N GLU A 63 -17.83 0.22 9.21
CA GLU A 63 -18.55 0.78 10.36
C GLU A 63 -18.10 0.21 11.72
N SER A 64 -17.51 -0.99 11.73
CA SER A 64 -17.09 -1.78 12.91
C SER A 64 -15.70 -1.48 13.45
N ASP A 65 -14.89 -0.73 12.72
CA ASP A 65 -13.47 -0.61 13.04
C ASP A 65 -13.21 0.50 14.07
N ILE A 66 -12.26 0.24 14.96
CA ILE A 66 -11.77 1.21 15.96
C ILE A 66 -10.30 1.49 15.67
N ILE A 67 -9.97 2.77 15.53
CA ILE A 67 -8.60 3.21 15.33
C ILE A 67 -8.18 4.05 16.53
N TYR A 68 -7.10 3.63 17.17
CA TYR A 68 -6.38 4.44 18.12
C TYR A 68 -5.07 4.94 17.51
N SER A 69 -4.67 6.15 17.85
CA SER A 69 -3.36 6.70 17.56
C SER A 69 -2.59 7.01 18.83
N LEU A 70 -1.28 7.00 18.73
CA LEU A 70 -0.37 7.57 19.72
C LEU A 70 0.92 8.01 19.00
N LYS A 71 1.72 8.86 19.65
CA LYS A 71 3.07 9.18 19.18
C LYS A 71 4.07 8.21 19.79
N ILE A 72 5.03 7.73 19.00
CA ILE A 72 6.05 6.78 19.48
C ILE A 72 6.97 7.45 20.52
N ASP A 73 7.31 8.70 20.29
CA ASP A 73 7.94 9.60 21.26
C ASP A 73 7.53 11.05 20.96
N GLU A 74 7.79 11.99 21.87
CA GLU A 74 7.32 13.38 21.74
C GLU A 74 7.95 14.13 20.55
N GLU A 75 9.18 13.75 20.18
CA GLU A 75 9.98 14.38 19.12
C GLU A 75 9.74 13.74 17.74
N SER A 76 9.23 12.52 17.73
CA SER A 76 8.99 11.72 16.53
C SER A 76 7.82 12.28 15.74
N SER A 77 8.04 12.35 14.43
CA SER A 77 6.98 12.65 13.48
C SER A 77 6.12 11.42 13.17
N ILE A 78 6.52 10.23 13.65
CA ILE A 78 5.86 8.96 13.34
C ILE A 78 4.69 8.71 14.29
N TYR A 79 3.51 8.57 13.70
CA TYR A 79 2.30 8.14 14.39
C TYR A 79 2.24 6.61 14.41
N PHE A 80 1.70 6.06 15.50
CA PHE A 80 1.40 4.65 15.62
C PHE A 80 -0.11 4.45 15.69
N TYR A 81 -0.67 3.74 14.71
CA TYR A 81 -2.09 3.42 14.67
C TYR A 81 -2.35 1.97 15.08
N LEU A 82 -3.31 1.77 15.97
CA LEU A 82 -3.87 0.47 16.34
C LEU A 82 -5.22 0.33 15.65
N LEU A 83 -5.26 -0.49 14.59
CA LEU A 83 -6.48 -0.78 13.83
C LEU A 83 -7.11 -2.04 14.38
N CYS A 84 -8.25 -1.92 15.05
CA CYS A 84 -8.95 -3.03 15.68
C CYS A 84 -10.28 -3.31 15.01
N GLU A 85 -10.46 -4.56 14.60
CA GLU A 85 -11.67 -5.03 13.93
C GLU A 85 -12.26 -6.21 14.69
N HIS A 86 -13.58 -6.21 14.90
CA HIS A 86 -14.30 -7.34 15.46
C HIS A 86 -14.87 -8.22 14.34
N GLN A 87 -14.75 -9.54 14.46
CA GLN A 87 -15.33 -10.49 13.51
C GLN A 87 -16.10 -11.59 14.24
N SER A 88 -17.39 -11.73 13.92
CA SER A 88 -18.24 -12.83 14.40
C SER A 88 -18.25 -14.05 13.46
N ARG A 89 -17.68 -13.90 12.25
CA ARG A 89 -17.57 -14.95 11.23
C ARG A 89 -16.14 -15.01 10.72
N VAL A 90 -15.73 -16.20 10.30
CA VAL A 90 -14.44 -16.36 9.64
C VAL A 90 -14.53 -15.72 8.26
N ASP A 91 -13.62 -14.78 7.99
CA ASP A 91 -13.40 -14.23 6.66
C ASP A 91 -12.06 -14.75 6.12
N PRO A 92 -12.06 -15.55 5.04
CA PRO A 92 -10.83 -16.02 4.40
C PRO A 92 -9.94 -14.90 3.88
N ASP A 93 -10.48 -13.72 3.56
CA ASP A 93 -9.79 -12.59 2.93
C ASP A 93 -9.27 -11.54 3.94
N MET A 94 -9.32 -11.84 5.25
CA MET A 94 -8.91 -10.89 6.31
C MET A 94 -7.55 -10.24 6.09
N PRO A 95 -6.45 -10.99 5.86
CA PRO A 95 -5.15 -10.40 5.54
C PRO A 95 -5.17 -9.36 4.42
N TYR A 96 -5.87 -9.62 3.31
CA TYR A 96 -5.97 -8.68 2.20
C TYR A 96 -6.80 -7.45 2.58
N ARG A 97 -7.90 -7.65 3.31
CA ARG A 97 -8.72 -6.55 3.83
C ARG A 97 -7.93 -5.62 4.75
N LEU A 98 -7.19 -6.18 5.71
CA LEU A 98 -6.35 -5.41 6.62
C LEU A 98 -5.24 -4.65 5.89
N LEU A 99 -4.63 -5.22 4.85
CA LEU A 99 -3.67 -4.48 4.03
C LEU A 99 -4.32 -3.25 3.38
N ARG A 100 -5.50 -3.42 2.79
CA ARG A 100 -6.25 -2.29 2.18
C ARG A 100 -6.56 -1.20 3.20
N TYR A 101 -6.92 -1.57 4.43
CA TYR A 101 -7.21 -0.60 5.49
C TYR A 101 -5.95 0.15 5.91
N GLN A 102 -4.83 -0.55 6.06
CA GLN A 102 -3.54 0.07 6.35
C GLN A 102 -3.12 1.07 5.25
N MET A 103 -3.25 0.70 3.97
CA MET A 103 -2.92 1.61 2.86
C MET A 103 -3.79 2.88 2.87
N ARG A 104 -5.09 2.75 3.16
CA ARG A 104 -6.00 3.90 3.26
C ARG A 104 -5.64 4.81 4.44
N LEU A 105 -5.32 4.22 5.58
CA LEU A 105 -4.87 4.97 6.75
C LEU A 105 -3.57 5.74 6.46
N MET A 106 -2.62 5.13 5.74
CA MET A 106 -1.40 5.81 5.30
C MET A 106 -1.70 6.97 4.34
N GLU A 107 -2.58 6.76 3.35
CA GLU A 107 -2.99 7.80 2.41
C GLU A 107 -3.62 9.00 3.13
N GLN A 108 -4.55 8.73 4.04
CA GLN A 108 -5.17 9.78 4.82
C GLN A 108 -4.21 10.48 5.77
N HIS A 109 -3.34 9.72 6.43
CA HIS A 109 -2.33 10.28 7.32
C HIS A 109 -1.47 11.31 6.56
N ARG A 110 -1.00 10.96 5.35
CA ARG A 110 -0.24 11.88 4.49
C ARG A 110 -1.03 13.11 4.09
N ALA A 111 -2.34 12.98 3.83
CA ALA A 111 -3.19 14.12 3.49
C ALA A 111 -3.36 15.10 4.66
N GLN A 112 -3.48 14.58 5.88
CA GLN A 112 -3.69 15.39 7.09
C GLN A 112 -2.38 15.92 7.70
N HIS A 113 -1.29 15.18 7.53
CA HIS A 113 0.01 15.46 8.12
C HIS A 113 1.09 15.43 7.01
N PRO A 114 1.09 16.39 6.07
CA PRO A 114 1.98 16.36 4.90
C PRO A 114 3.47 16.50 5.21
N LYS A 115 3.83 16.81 6.48
CA LYS A 115 5.20 17.00 6.95
C LYS A 115 5.68 15.88 7.87
N SER A 116 4.83 14.93 8.25
CA SER A 116 5.24 13.76 9.03
C SER A 116 5.69 12.63 8.14
N ASP A 117 6.45 11.73 8.75
CA ASP A 117 6.77 10.42 8.20
C ASP A 117 5.50 9.55 8.08
N LEU A 118 5.61 8.47 7.31
CA LEU A 118 4.53 7.49 7.22
C LEU A 118 4.29 6.83 8.59
N PRO A 119 3.02 6.57 8.96
CA PRO A 119 2.73 6.00 10.25
C PRO A 119 3.01 4.50 10.27
N ILE A 120 3.32 3.98 11.45
CA ILE A 120 3.32 2.54 11.72
C ILE A 120 1.88 2.13 12.05
N ILE A 121 1.38 1.09 11.41
CA ILE A 121 0.02 0.60 11.64
C ILE A 121 0.10 -0.86 12.09
N TYR A 122 -0.54 -1.15 13.23
CA TYR A 122 -0.62 -2.49 13.77
C TYR A 122 -2.08 -2.97 13.73
N PRO A 123 -2.42 -3.88 12.79
CA PRO A 123 -3.77 -4.42 12.68
C PRO A 123 -4.01 -5.52 13.71
N MET A 124 -5.19 -5.50 14.32
CA MET A 124 -5.66 -6.49 15.28
C MET A 124 -7.08 -6.91 14.92
N VAL A 125 -7.34 -8.22 14.98
CA VAL A 125 -8.68 -8.78 14.78
C VAL A 125 -9.11 -9.46 16.06
N LEU A 126 -10.17 -8.96 16.68
CA LEU A 126 -10.88 -9.64 17.75
C LEU A 126 -11.93 -10.56 17.13
N TYR A 127 -11.66 -11.86 17.17
CA TYR A 127 -12.57 -12.86 16.61
C TYR A 127 -13.36 -13.57 17.71
N SER A 128 -14.69 -13.58 17.58
CA SER A 128 -15.63 -14.17 18.54
C SER A 128 -16.62 -15.15 17.90
N GLY A 129 -16.25 -15.74 16.75
CA GLY A 129 -17.12 -16.66 16.04
C GLY A 129 -17.32 -18.01 16.73
N LYS A 130 -18.24 -18.81 16.17
CA LYS A 130 -18.72 -20.07 16.78
C LYS A 130 -17.67 -21.17 16.93
N SER A 131 -16.57 -21.10 16.18
CA SER A 131 -15.49 -22.09 16.19
C SER A 131 -14.15 -21.35 16.19
N PRO A 132 -13.04 -21.94 16.67
CA PRO A 132 -11.73 -21.31 16.59
C PRO A 132 -11.35 -20.84 15.18
N TRP A 133 -10.56 -19.76 15.10
CA TRP A 133 -10.06 -19.23 13.84
C TRP A 133 -9.23 -20.28 13.09
N ASN A 134 -9.58 -20.55 11.82
CA ASN A 134 -8.97 -21.64 11.04
C ASN A 134 -8.46 -21.20 9.65
N LYS A 135 -8.30 -19.89 9.42
CA LYS A 135 -7.78 -19.34 8.16
C LYS A 135 -6.42 -18.68 8.36
N SER A 136 -5.71 -18.45 7.26
CA SER A 136 -4.43 -17.74 7.31
C SER A 136 -4.58 -16.35 7.93
N ARG A 137 -3.52 -15.92 8.61
CA ARG A 137 -3.36 -14.57 9.19
C ARG A 137 -2.32 -13.74 8.43
N SER A 138 -1.75 -14.28 7.35
CA SER A 138 -0.66 -13.69 6.58
C SER A 138 -1.09 -13.57 5.11
N LEU A 139 -0.95 -12.37 4.55
CA LEU A 139 -1.22 -12.14 3.13
C LEU A 139 -0.36 -13.03 2.24
N PHE A 140 0.88 -13.30 2.67
CA PHE A 140 1.84 -14.05 1.88
C PHE A 140 1.46 -15.52 1.71
N ASP A 141 0.59 -16.05 2.57
CA ASP A 141 0.14 -17.43 2.46
C ASP A 141 -0.80 -17.62 1.24
N TYR A 142 -1.34 -16.52 0.68
CA TYR A 142 -2.17 -16.56 -0.53
C TYR A 142 -1.36 -16.81 -1.81
N TYR A 143 -0.03 -16.69 -1.76
CA TYR A 143 0.85 -16.94 -2.89
C TYR A 143 1.30 -18.40 -2.98
N GLY A 144 0.79 -19.28 -2.12
CA GLY A 144 1.12 -20.70 -2.14
C GLY A 144 2.63 -20.96 -2.07
N GLU A 145 3.15 -21.75 -3.01
CA GLU A 145 4.57 -22.10 -3.09
C GLU A 145 5.49 -20.90 -3.37
N GLN A 146 4.95 -19.77 -3.85
CA GLN A 146 5.72 -18.55 -4.14
C GLN A 146 5.75 -17.54 -2.99
N ALA A 147 5.30 -17.92 -1.78
CA ALA A 147 5.22 -17.01 -0.63
C ALA A 147 6.54 -16.30 -0.31
N GLU A 148 7.68 -17.01 -0.34
CA GLU A 148 9.00 -16.40 -0.05
C GLU A 148 9.46 -15.45 -1.16
N LEU A 149 9.17 -15.77 -2.43
CA LEU A 149 9.41 -14.85 -3.53
C LEU A 149 8.59 -13.57 -3.36
N ALA A 150 7.29 -13.69 -3.07
CA ALA A 150 6.42 -12.54 -2.83
C ALA A 150 6.93 -11.67 -1.66
N LYS A 151 7.31 -12.26 -0.52
CA LYS A 151 7.90 -11.54 0.62
C LYS A 151 9.16 -10.77 0.24
N SER A 152 10.06 -11.42 -0.50
CA SER A 152 11.31 -10.81 -0.94
C SER A 152 11.08 -9.61 -1.86
N LEU A 153 10.16 -9.72 -2.83
CA LEU A 153 9.85 -8.63 -3.77
C LEU A 153 9.12 -7.47 -3.11
N TRP A 154 8.23 -7.74 -2.15
CA TRP A 154 7.48 -6.70 -1.43
C TRP A 154 8.34 -5.89 -0.46
N SER A 155 9.39 -6.49 0.09
CA SER A 155 10.30 -5.83 1.03
C SER A 155 11.54 -5.24 0.36
N ALA A 156 11.82 -5.59 -0.90
CA ALA A 156 12.93 -5.04 -1.65
C ALA A 156 12.70 -3.57 -2.02
N PRO A 157 13.76 -2.75 -2.10
CA PRO A 157 13.69 -1.47 -2.78
C PRO A 157 13.17 -1.65 -4.20
N PHE A 158 12.39 -0.69 -4.70
CA PHE A 158 11.94 -0.72 -6.09
C PHE A 158 13.14 -0.70 -7.04
N GLN A 159 13.04 -1.40 -8.17
CA GLN A 159 14.06 -1.37 -9.20
C GLN A 159 14.01 -0.04 -9.94
N LEU A 160 15.01 0.82 -9.73
CA LEU A 160 15.15 2.08 -10.45
C LEU A 160 15.98 1.88 -11.73
N ILE A 161 15.38 2.13 -12.89
CA ILE A 161 16.10 2.27 -14.17
C ILE A 161 16.38 3.77 -14.39
N ASP A 162 17.54 4.24 -13.93
CA ASP A 162 17.95 5.65 -14.07
C ASP A 162 18.70 5.89 -15.38
N LEU A 163 17.94 6.25 -16.42
CA LEU A 163 18.47 6.53 -17.76
C LEU A 163 19.50 7.65 -17.83
N HIS A 164 19.56 8.55 -16.83
CA HIS A 164 20.64 9.54 -16.79
C HIS A 164 22.02 8.91 -16.57
N ARG A 165 22.06 7.77 -15.86
CA ARG A 165 23.29 7.06 -15.53
C ARG A 165 23.66 5.97 -16.54
N VAL A 166 22.68 5.43 -17.26
CA VAL A 166 22.94 4.44 -18.31
C VAL A 166 23.61 5.14 -19.49
N LYS A 167 24.76 4.65 -19.93
CA LYS A 167 25.46 5.22 -21.10
C LYS A 167 24.76 4.82 -22.40
N ASP A 168 24.91 5.63 -23.44
CA ASP A 168 24.16 5.43 -24.69
C ASP A 168 24.61 4.19 -25.47
N ASP A 169 25.88 3.81 -25.34
CA ASP A 169 26.43 2.55 -25.86
C ASP A 169 25.86 1.31 -25.13
N GLU A 170 25.51 1.42 -23.85
CA GLU A 170 24.77 0.35 -23.15
C GLU A 170 23.32 0.27 -23.65
N LEU A 171 22.67 1.42 -23.86
CA LEU A 171 21.32 1.46 -24.43
C LEU A 171 21.31 0.81 -25.83
N GLN A 172 22.33 1.07 -26.65
CA GLN A 172 22.46 0.51 -28.01
C GLN A 172 22.53 -1.02 -28.06
N LYS A 173 22.92 -1.68 -26.96
CA LYS A 173 22.90 -3.15 -26.87
C LYS A 173 21.48 -3.70 -26.72
N HIS A 174 20.52 -2.86 -26.33
CA HIS A 174 19.11 -3.22 -26.28
C HIS A 174 18.49 -3.12 -27.68
N GLN A 175 17.38 -3.84 -27.90
CA GLN A 175 16.62 -3.74 -29.14
C GLN A 175 15.68 -2.52 -29.08
N LEU A 176 14.39 -2.70 -29.39
CA LEU A 176 13.38 -1.64 -29.41
C LEU A 176 13.26 -0.85 -28.09
N SER A 177 13.46 -1.52 -26.95
CA SER A 177 13.44 -0.86 -25.63
C SER A 177 14.52 0.20 -25.50
N GLY A 178 15.69 -0.03 -26.10
CA GLY A 178 16.77 0.94 -26.09
C GLY A 178 16.41 2.21 -26.86
N LEU A 179 15.73 2.10 -28.01
CA LEU A 179 15.27 3.27 -28.77
C LEU A 179 14.32 4.14 -27.93
N MET A 180 13.38 3.50 -27.24
CA MET A 180 12.48 4.16 -26.29
C MET A 180 13.26 4.80 -25.13
N GLU A 181 14.18 4.07 -24.50
CA GLU A 181 15.01 4.55 -23.40
C GLU A 181 15.87 5.76 -23.82
N PHE A 182 16.48 5.70 -24.99
CA PHE A 182 17.27 6.79 -25.55
C PHE A 182 16.42 8.01 -25.89
N ALA A 183 15.23 7.83 -26.46
CA ALA A 183 14.29 8.92 -26.69
C ALA A 183 13.87 9.58 -25.38
N LEU A 184 13.47 8.79 -24.36
CA LEU A 184 13.09 9.29 -23.04
C LEU A 184 14.24 10.01 -22.32
N LYS A 185 15.47 9.48 -22.43
CA LYS A 185 16.69 10.09 -21.90
C LYS A 185 16.94 11.47 -22.52
N ASN A 186 16.68 11.62 -23.81
CA ASN A 186 16.99 12.82 -24.58
C ASN A 186 15.78 13.74 -24.81
N LYS A 187 14.60 13.49 -24.23
CA LYS A 187 13.35 14.27 -24.47
C LYS A 187 13.44 15.78 -24.21
N LYS A 188 14.46 16.25 -23.46
CA LYS A 188 14.70 17.68 -23.19
C LYS A 188 15.75 18.31 -24.11
N VAL A 189 16.42 17.52 -24.95
CA VAL A 189 17.43 18.01 -25.89
C VAL A 189 16.71 18.83 -26.96
N ARG A 190 17.01 20.13 -27.03
CA ARG A 190 16.39 21.03 -28.01
C ARG A 190 16.97 20.88 -29.42
N ASP A 191 18.14 20.25 -29.53
CA ASP A 191 18.83 20.01 -30.79
C ASP A 191 18.38 18.66 -31.38
N PHE A 192 17.28 18.71 -32.12
CA PHE A 192 16.71 17.55 -32.80
C PHE A 192 17.69 16.91 -33.81
N ARG A 193 18.57 17.72 -34.43
CA ARG A 193 19.57 17.21 -35.37
C ARG A 193 20.58 16.31 -34.67
N LYS A 194 21.09 16.73 -33.50
CA LYS A 194 21.99 15.89 -32.69
C LYS A 194 21.32 14.62 -32.19
N PHE A 195 20.03 14.67 -31.89
CA PHE A 195 19.27 13.48 -31.55
C PHE A 195 19.21 12.49 -32.73
N LEU A 196 18.79 12.94 -33.90
CA LEU A 196 18.72 12.10 -35.10
C LEU A 196 20.08 11.52 -35.50
N GLN A 197 21.16 12.32 -35.42
CA GLN A 197 22.51 11.85 -35.72
C GLN A 197 22.96 10.65 -34.86
N ARG A 198 22.39 10.53 -33.66
CA ARG A 198 22.72 9.46 -32.71
C ARG A 198 21.73 8.29 -32.80
N LEU A 199 20.48 8.57 -33.19
CA LEU A 199 19.44 7.56 -33.36
C LEU A 199 19.60 6.79 -34.68
N LEU A 200 19.86 7.48 -35.79
CA LEU A 200 19.91 6.88 -37.12
C LEU A 200 20.86 5.66 -37.22
N PRO A 201 22.11 5.71 -36.72
CA PRO A 201 23.02 4.56 -36.80
C PRO A 201 22.54 3.32 -36.04
N TRP A 202 21.62 3.51 -35.09
CA TRP A 202 21.07 2.43 -34.28
C TRP A 202 19.83 1.80 -34.93
N LEU A 203 19.06 2.56 -35.73
CA LEU A 203 17.95 2.00 -36.48
C LEU A 203 18.39 0.90 -37.45
N ASP A 204 19.61 1.02 -38.00
CA ASP A 204 20.19 0.00 -38.88
C ASP A 204 20.56 -1.31 -38.14
N GLN A 205 20.61 -1.29 -36.80
CA GLN A 205 21.03 -2.42 -35.95
C GLN A 205 19.85 -3.11 -35.26
N VAL A 206 18.66 -2.49 -35.26
CA VAL A 206 17.47 -3.03 -34.63
C VAL A 206 16.56 -3.61 -35.72
N ASN A 207 16.08 -4.84 -35.54
CA ASN A 207 15.05 -5.39 -36.41
C ASN A 207 13.71 -4.74 -36.05
N ILE A 208 13.10 -4.04 -37.01
CA ILE A 208 11.86 -3.29 -36.80
C ILE A 208 10.80 -3.87 -37.73
N GLU A 209 9.75 -4.42 -37.13
CA GLU A 209 8.59 -4.95 -37.86
C GLU A 209 7.59 -3.84 -38.21
N ASP A 210 6.73 -4.08 -39.19
CA ASP A 210 5.78 -3.08 -39.72
C ASP A 210 4.83 -2.54 -38.64
N ASP A 211 4.45 -3.36 -37.65
CA ASP A 211 3.59 -2.95 -36.54
C ASP A 211 4.32 -2.11 -35.48
N GLN A 212 5.66 -2.06 -35.54
CA GLN A 212 6.53 -1.31 -34.62
C GLN A 212 6.92 0.07 -35.15
N GLU A 213 6.59 0.40 -36.41
CA GLU A 213 6.86 1.72 -37.00
C GLU A 213 6.19 2.86 -36.19
N ARG A 214 5.07 2.56 -35.53
CA ARG A 214 4.37 3.50 -34.63
C ARG A 214 5.23 3.89 -33.42
N LEU A 215 6.05 2.97 -32.88
CA LEU A 215 6.94 3.24 -31.76
C LEU A 215 8.03 4.25 -32.16
N LEU A 216 8.60 4.09 -33.36
CA LEU A 216 9.59 5.04 -33.90
C LEU A 216 9.00 6.44 -34.03
N LYS A 217 7.78 6.54 -34.60
CA LYS A 217 7.06 7.80 -34.71
C LYS A 217 6.86 8.44 -33.33
N SER A 218 6.47 7.68 -32.32
CA SER A 218 6.34 8.17 -30.94
C SER A 218 7.66 8.63 -30.33
N CYS A 219 8.78 7.94 -30.58
CA CYS A 219 10.11 8.33 -30.09
C CYS A 219 10.56 9.68 -30.66
N CYS A 220 10.23 9.97 -31.91
CA CYS A 220 10.50 11.27 -32.54
C CYS A 220 9.54 12.36 -32.04
N VAL A 221 8.28 12.04 -31.74
CA VAL A 221 7.28 13.02 -31.25
C VAL A 221 7.59 13.50 -29.83
N THR A 222 8.33 12.73 -29.02
CA THR A 222 8.83 13.17 -27.69
C THR A 222 9.71 14.44 -27.71
N PHE A 223 10.06 14.97 -28.89
CA PHE A 223 10.81 16.21 -29.10
C PHE A 223 9.95 17.47 -29.36
N TYR A 224 8.63 17.34 -29.55
CA TYR A 224 7.70 18.47 -29.66
C TYR A 224 7.14 18.85 -28.30
#